data_AF-A0A7S7EU05-F1
#
_entry.id   AF-A0A7S7EU05-F1
#
_cell.length_a   1.000
_cell.length_b   1.000
_cell.length_c   1.000
_cell.angle_alpha   90.00
_cell.angle_beta   90.00
_cell.angle_gamma   90.00
#
_symmetry.space_group_name_H-M   'P 1'
#
loop_
_entity.id
_entity.type
_entity.pdbx_description
1 polymer ?
#
loop_
_entity_poly.entity_id
_entity_poly.type
_entity_poly.pdbx_seq_one_letter_code
_entity_poly.pdbx_strand_id
1 'polypeptide(L)'
;MARLTVKQQRFVDEYLIDSNATQAAIRAGYSTNTAEQLGYQQLQNSSVRARVDEALAVRSKREIKFADKLKALELLGKHLGMFMDNVKLTGVYVNFKAGSTPLRVTNTN
;
A
#
# COMPACT_ATOMS: atom_id res chain seq x y z
N MET A 1 3.68 22.39 -23.03
CA MET A 1 2.42 22.71 -22.32
C MET A 1 2.26 24.22 -22.31
N ALA A 2 1.04 24.74 -22.49
CA ALA A 2 0.80 26.17 -22.43
C ALA A 2 1.01 26.69 -21.00
N ARG A 3 1.57 27.90 -20.86
CA ARG A 3 1.82 28.53 -19.56
C ARG A 3 0.49 28.97 -18.95
N LEU A 4 0.23 28.57 -17.71
CA LEU A 4 -0.96 29.00 -16.97
C LEU A 4 -0.88 30.49 -16.63
N THR A 5 -2.02 31.16 -16.68
CA THR A 5 -2.15 32.51 -16.14
C THR A 5 -2.09 32.47 -14.60
N VAL A 6 -1.78 33.61 -13.97
CA VAL A 6 -1.71 33.72 -12.50
C VAL A 6 -3.01 33.28 -11.82
N LYS A 7 -4.17 33.67 -12.37
CA LYS A 7 -5.49 33.26 -11.83
C LYS A 7 -5.73 31.76 -11.97
N GLN A 8 -5.36 31.16 -13.11
CA GLN A 8 -5.50 29.72 -13.30
C GLN A 8 -4.57 28.92 -12.40
N GLN A 9 -3.34 29.38 -12.20
CA GLN A 9 -2.43 28.74 -11.24
C GLN A 9 -3.01 28.80 -9.83
N ARG A 10 -3.53 29.96 -9.40
CA ARG A 10 -4.20 30.08 -8.11
C ARG A 10 -5.41 29.16 -7.99
N PHE A 11 -6.21 29.01 -9.05
CA PHE A 11 -7.31 28.04 -9.08
C PHE A 11 -6.82 26.61 -8.86
N VAL A 12 -5.74 26.19 -9.52
CA VAL A 12 -5.14 24.85 -9.33
C VAL A 12 -4.71 24.67 -7.88
N ASP A 13 -3.99 25.64 -7.32
CA ASP A 13 -3.48 25.56 -5.95
C ASP A 13 -4.61 25.44 -4.93
N GLU A 14 -5.68 26.23 -5.10
CA GLU A 14 -6.87 26.21 -4.23
C GLU A 14 -7.71 24.95 -4.40
N TYR A 15 -7.83 24.43 -5.62
CA TYR A 15 -8.58 23.20 -5.92
C TYR A 15 -7.90 21.97 -5.30
N LEU A 16 -6.57 21.95 -5.27
CA LEU A 16 -5.80 20.86 -4.66
C LEU A 16 -5.91 20.81 -3.12
N ILE A 17 -6.56 21.80 -2.48
CA ILE A 17 -6.77 21.81 -1.03
C ILE A 17 -8.00 20.95 -0.66
N ASP A 18 -9.14 21.20 -1.31
CA ASP A 18 -10.44 20.62 -0.92
C ASP A 18 -11.22 19.96 -2.07
N SER A 19 -10.66 19.91 -3.28
CA SER A 19 -11.30 19.41 -4.51
C SER A 19 -12.66 20.07 -4.81
N ASN A 20 -12.89 21.29 -4.33
CA ASN A 20 -14.12 22.04 -4.57
C ASN A 20 -13.90 23.13 -5.64
N ALA A 21 -14.42 22.88 -6.85
CA ALA A 21 -14.22 23.76 -8.00
C ALA A 21 -14.79 25.18 -7.79
N THR A 22 -16.00 25.27 -7.23
CA THR A 22 -16.68 26.56 -6.99
C THR A 22 -15.90 27.38 -5.98
N GLN A 23 -15.51 26.78 -4.85
CA GLN A 23 -14.75 27.47 -3.82
C GLN A 23 -13.34 27.84 -4.28
N ALA A 24 -12.68 26.97 -5.04
CA ALA A 24 -11.39 27.26 -5.65
C ALA A 24 -11.47 28.45 -6.60
N ALA A 25 -12.55 28.57 -7.40
CA ALA A 25 -12.76 29.72 -8.28
C ALA A 25 -12.95 31.02 -7.47
N ILE A 26 -13.74 30.99 -6.39
CA ILE A 26 -13.92 32.17 -5.52
C ILE A 26 -12.57 32.60 -4.92
N ARG A 27 -11.81 31.67 -4.34
CA ARG A 27 -10.49 31.94 -3.73
C ARG A 27 -9.44 32.39 -4.75
N ALA A 28 -9.52 31.90 -5.99
CA ALA A 28 -8.69 32.35 -7.10
C ALA A 28 -9.04 33.75 -7.63
N GLY A 29 -10.14 34.35 -7.17
CA GLY A 29 -10.56 35.71 -7.54
C GLY A 29 -11.41 35.77 -8.81
N TYR A 30 -12.22 34.73 -9.07
CA TYR A 30 -13.32 34.79 -10.03
C TYR A 30 -14.58 35.37 -9.37
N SER A 31 -15.50 35.91 -10.19
CA SER A 31 -16.77 36.45 -9.70
C SER A 31 -17.58 35.36 -9.00
N THR A 32 -18.09 35.66 -7.80
CA THR A 32 -18.91 34.74 -6.99
C THR A 32 -20.16 34.30 -7.73
N ASN A 33 -20.77 35.19 -8.52
CA ASN A 33 -22.01 34.92 -9.24
C ASN A 33 -21.84 33.89 -10.37
N THR A 34 -20.61 33.72 -10.86
CA THR A 34 -20.27 32.82 -11.97
C THR A 34 -19.26 31.76 -11.56
N ALA A 35 -18.89 31.69 -10.27
CA ALA A 35 -17.78 30.87 -9.80
C ALA A 35 -17.98 29.38 -10.07
N GLU A 36 -19.23 28.91 -9.98
CA GLU A 36 -19.56 27.51 -10.26
C GLU A 36 -19.28 27.17 -11.73
N GLN A 37 -19.88 27.91 -12.66
CA GLN A 37 -19.73 27.72 -14.10
C GLN A 37 -18.25 27.85 -14.52
N LEU A 38 -17.57 28.87 -14.02
CA LEU A 38 -16.14 29.10 -14.30
C LEU A 38 -15.26 28.01 -13.70
N GLY A 39 -15.60 27.50 -12.51
CA GLY A 39 -14.89 26.39 -11.88
C GLY A 39 -14.91 25.13 -12.75
N TYR A 40 -16.10 24.74 -13.25
CA TYR A 40 -16.23 23.63 -14.20
C TYR A 40 -15.47 23.88 -15.51
N GLN A 41 -15.56 25.10 -16.05
CA GLN A 41 -14.85 25.47 -17.26
C GLN A 41 -13.32 25.39 -17.09
N GLN A 42 -12.78 25.78 -15.92
CA GLN A 42 -11.35 25.61 -15.65
C GLN A 42 -10.96 24.14 -15.57
N LEU A 43 -11.79 23.26 -15.00
CA LEU A 43 -11.50 21.82 -15.00
C LEU A 43 -11.55 21.18 -16.39
N GLN A 44 -12.35 21.72 -17.30
CA GLN A 44 -12.38 21.30 -18.72
C GLN A 44 -11.21 21.86 -19.53
N ASN A 45 -10.53 22.89 -19.05
CA ASN A 45 -9.37 23.44 -19.73
C ASN A 45 -8.20 22.45 -19.65
N SER A 46 -7.72 22.00 -20.81
CA SER A 46 -6.65 21.00 -20.92
C SER A 46 -5.37 21.37 -20.18
N SER A 47 -5.00 22.65 -20.16
CA SER A 47 -3.78 23.12 -19.49
C SER A 47 -3.92 23.11 -17.97
N VAL A 48 -5.09 23.47 -17.45
CA VAL A 48 -5.40 23.42 -16.02
C VAL A 48 -5.49 21.97 -15.56
N ARG A 49 -6.22 21.14 -16.30
CA ARG A 49 -6.39 19.72 -16.00
C ARG A 49 -5.05 18.99 -15.94
N ALA A 50 -4.19 19.20 -16.92
CA ALA A 50 -2.85 18.62 -16.94
C ALA A 50 -2.04 19.00 -15.69
N ARG A 51 -2.17 20.23 -15.20
CA ARG A 51 -1.46 20.69 -14.01
C ARG A 51 -1.99 20.08 -12.71
N VAL A 52 -3.31 19.92 -12.61
CA VAL A 52 -3.95 19.20 -11.49
C VAL A 52 -3.48 17.75 -11.48
N ASP A 53 -3.50 17.07 -12.63
CA ASP A 53 -3.09 15.67 -12.74
C ASP A 53 -1.60 15.48 -12.40
N GLU A 54 -0.73 16.38 -12.88
CA GLU A 54 0.69 16.39 -12.52
C GLU A 54 0.87 16.56 -11.00
N ALA A 55 0.19 17.52 -10.38
CA ALA A 55 0.30 17.77 -8.94
C ALA A 55 -0.19 16.59 -8.10
N LEU A 56 -1.27 15.92 -8.51
CA LEU A 56 -1.78 14.71 -7.86
C LEU A 56 -0.81 13.54 -8.02
N ALA A 57 -0.19 13.37 -9.19
CA ALA A 57 0.84 12.34 -9.42
C ALA A 57 2.09 12.57 -8.57
N VAL A 58 2.46 13.83 -8.29
CA VAL A 58 3.55 14.15 -7.35
C VAL A 58 3.17 13.79 -5.92
N ARG A 59 1.91 14.01 -5.51
CA ARG A 59 1.42 13.65 -4.16
C ARG A 59 1.39 12.13 -3.95
N SER A 60 0.86 11.37 -4.90
CA SER A 60 0.78 9.90 -4.77
C SER A 60 2.15 9.22 -4.70
N LYS A 61 3.15 9.74 -5.41
CA LYS A 61 4.54 9.24 -5.31
C LYS A 61 5.17 9.43 -3.93
N ARG A 62 4.66 10.36 -3.11
CA ARG A 62 5.13 10.57 -1.73
C ARG A 62 4.38 9.75 -0.70
N GLU A 63 3.32 9.04 -1.07
CA GLU A 63 2.66 8.14 -0.15
C GLU A 63 3.62 7.01 0.24
N ILE A 64 3.97 6.96 1.51
CA ILE A 64 4.75 5.88 2.10
C ILE A 64 3.88 4.62 2.01
N LYS A 65 4.26 3.68 1.14
CA LYS A 65 3.68 2.33 1.18
C LYS A 65 4.07 1.70 2.51
N PHE A 66 3.11 1.53 3.40
CA PHE A 66 3.30 0.76 4.62
C PHE A 66 3.73 -0.67 4.24
N ALA A 67 4.79 -1.18 4.87
CA ALA A 67 5.28 -2.53 4.61
C ALA A 67 4.15 -3.56 4.84
N ASP A 68 4.16 -4.63 4.04
CA ASP A 68 3.17 -5.71 4.14
C ASP A 68 3.19 -6.30 5.55
N LYS A 69 2.12 -6.01 6.31
CA LYS A 69 1.97 -6.40 7.71
C LYS A 69 2.04 -7.92 7.87
N LEU A 70 1.57 -8.67 6.87
CA LEU A 70 1.63 -10.13 6.89
C LEU A 70 3.06 -10.62 6.72
N LYS A 71 3.84 -9.98 5.85
CA LYS A 71 5.24 -10.35 5.66
C LYS A 71 6.10 -10.04 6.88
N ALA A 72 5.83 -8.91 7.54
CA ALA A 72 6.47 -8.58 8.81
C ALA A 72 6.15 -9.60 9.91
N LEU A 73 4.88 -10.02 10.02
CA LEU A 73 4.44 -11.01 11.00
C LEU A 73 5.02 -12.40 10.72
N GLU A 74 5.08 -12.82 9.46
CA GLU A 74 5.71 -14.08 9.04
C GLU A 74 7.19 -14.12 9.42
N LEU A 75 7.93 -13.04 9.15
CA LEU A 75 9.35 -12.93 9.49
C LEU A 75 9.58 -12.97 11.00
N LEU A 76 8.73 -12.29 11.78
CA LEU A 76 8.78 -12.34 13.24
C LEU A 76 8.48 -13.74 13.78
N GLY A 77 7.46 -14.42 13.26
CA GLY A 77 7.12 -15.79 13.66
C GLY A 77 8.23 -16.80 13.32
N LYS A 78 8.90 -16.64 12.17
CA LYS A 78 10.09 -17.44 11.81
C LYS A 78 11.27 -17.17 12.74
N HIS A 79 11.55 -15.91 13.08
CA HIS A 79 12.62 -15.54 14.01
C HIS A 79 12.37 -16.05 15.44
N LEU A 80 11.11 -16.02 15.89
CA LEU A 80 10.68 -16.53 17.20
C LEU A 80 10.57 -18.06 17.26
N GLY A 81 10.87 -18.77 16.17
CA GLY A 81 10.78 -20.23 16.11
C GLY A 81 9.35 -20.79 16.09
N MET A 82 8.33 -19.93 15.89
CA MET A 82 6.91 -20.31 15.88
C MET A 82 6.50 -21.06 14.60
N PHE A 83 7.24 -20.85 13.50
CA PHE A 83 7.03 -21.53 12.23
C PHE A 83 8.34 -22.20 11.80
N MET A 84 8.41 -23.52 11.95
CA MET A 84 9.52 -24.32 11.44
C MET A 84 9.04 -25.13 10.23
N ASP A 85 9.76 -25.05 9.11
CA ASP A 85 9.56 -25.92 7.94
C ASP A 85 10.10 -27.33 8.23
N ASN A 86 9.62 -27.97 9.30
CA ASN A 86 10.12 -29.26 9.75
C ASN A 86 9.20 -30.39 9.26
N VAL A 87 9.39 -30.84 8.02
CA VAL A 87 9.21 -32.26 7.70
C VAL A 87 10.59 -32.90 7.67
N LYS A 88 11.01 -33.47 8.80
CA LYS A 88 12.09 -34.46 8.85
C LYS A 88 11.64 -35.63 9.72
N LEU A 89 10.89 -36.55 9.12
CA LEU A 89 10.86 -37.94 9.59
C LEU A 89 12.17 -38.59 9.12
N THR A 90 13.25 -38.37 9.87
CA THR A 90 14.47 -39.19 9.73
C THR A 90 14.18 -40.56 10.29
N GLY A 91 14.17 -41.56 9.41
CA GLY A 91 13.59 -42.87 9.64
C GLY A 91 14.24 -43.72 10.74
N VAL A 92 13.42 -44.62 11.28
CA VAL A 92 13.87 -45.83 11.97
C VAL A 92 13.20 -47.00 11.25
N TYR A 93 13.95 -47.71 10.40
CA TYR A 93 13.51 -49.00 9.90
C TYR A 93 13.82 -50.06 10.97
N VAL A 94 12.78 -50.66 11.55
CA VAL A 94 12.95 -51.78 12.48
C VAL A 94 13.14 -53.05 11.67
N ASN A 95 14.35 -53.60 11.65
CA ASN A 95 14.62 -54.90 11.05
C ASN A 95 14.17 -56.02 12.00
N PHE A 96 13.04 -56.66 11.71
CA PHE A 96 12.67 -57.92 12.34
C PHE A 96 13.48 -59.07 11.73
N LYS A 97 14.50 -59.56 12.45
CA LYS A 97 15.04 -60.90 12.17
C LYS A 97 14.15 -61.93 12.87
N ALA A 98 13.30 -62.59 12.08
CA ALA A 98 12.69 -63.84 12.49
C ALA A 98 13.80 -64.89 12.69
N GLY A 99 13.99 -65.36 13.93
CA GLY A 99 15.00 -66.37 14.22
C GLY A 99 15.32 -66.55 15.71
N SER A 100 14.39 -67.18 16.43
CA SER A 100 14.62 -68.11 17.56
C SER A 100 15.73 -67.81 18.58
N THR A 101 15.37 -67.12 19.68
CA THR A 101 15.52 -67.60 21.08
C THR A 101 15.06 -66.50 22.07
N PRO A 102 14.31 -66.81 23.14
CA PRO A 102 13.81 -65.78 24.06
C PRO A 102 14.87 -65.48 25.14
N LEU A 103 15.44 -64.26 25.11
CA LEU A 103 16.30 -63.79 26.19
C LEU A 103 15.48 -63.14 27.30
N ARG A 104 15.62 -63.73 28.49
CA ARG A 104 14.96 -63.41 29.76
C ARG A 104 15.13 -61.94 30.14
N VAL A 105 14.02 -61.27 30.46
CA VAL A 105 14.02 -59.94 31.07
C VAL A 105 14.36 -60.08 32.55
N THR A 106 15.44 -59.45 33.02
CA THR A 106 15.66 -59.20 34.46
C THR A 106 15.61 -57.70 34.70
N ASN A 107 14.61 -57.29 35.48
CA ASN A 107 14.50 -55.96 36.07
C ASN A 107 15.52 -55.86 37.21
N THR A 108 16.31 -54.78 37.24
CA THR A 108 17.10 -54.41 38.42
C THR A 108 16.73 -52.97 38.75
N ASN A 109 16.20 -52.76 39.96
CA ASN A 109 15.93 -51.45 40.55
C ASN A 109 17.21 -50.61 40.67
#